data_AF-B9RR14-F1
#
_entry.id   AF-B9RR14-F1
#
_cell.length_a   1.000
_cell.length_b   1.000
_cell.length_c   1.000
_cell.angle_alpha   90.00
_cell.angle_beta   90.00
_cell.angle_gamma   90.00
#
_symmetry.space_group_name_H-M   'P 1'
#
loop_
_entity.id
_entity.type
_entity.pdbx_description
1 polymer ?
#
loop_
_entity_poly.entity_id
_entity_poly.type
_entity_poly.pdbx_seq_one_letter_code
_entity_poly.pdbx_strand_id
1 'polypeptide(L)'
;MVYHGSIMCNVQRARRGFTSHSRCGFYGDEESVIHALRDCGLAKQVWEHLLSFNAFVSQSNLSVDDWVRFNLNPRSKFDGFEWNVVFAWSQWWIWKWRDVKAAFLIHSKVAIPSAAKELRHVSWIPPGEGWFKLNADGCCKQVRRIAGGGGIIRDSIGMGAELWAVLQGLILAWNNGFHKLLVEVDSAIVADWLSSKNKCNGIHSNMVLACLDILKRDWSASIGHIYREANQVADCLANLALSYPVGIHELPMVPYEVKTLVNEDCIGVGWPRVTAAVLLPFL
;
A
#
# COMPACT_ATOMS: atom_id res chain seq x y z
N MET A 1 3.31 14.62 -24.89
CA MET A 1 3.25 13.14 -25.07
C MET A 1 2.32 12.73 -26.20
N VAL A 2 1.05 13.19 -26.21
CA VAL A 2 0.11 13.02 -27.34
C VAL A 2 0.68 13.60 -28.65
N TYR A 3 1.13 14.85 -28.60
CA TYR A 3 1.69 15.61 -29.73
C TYR A 3 2.96 15.00 -30.34
N HIS A 4 3.68 14.16 -29.59
CA HIS A 4 4.89 13.47 -30.07
C HIS A 4 4.61 12.03 -30.51
N GLY A 5 3.33 11.65 -30.69
CA GLY A 5 2.93 10.30 -31.10
C GLY A 5 3.41 9.18 -30.17
N SER A 6 3.83 9.53 -28.94
CA SER A 6 4.59 8.65 -28.05
C SER A 6 3.71 7.91 -27.04
N ILE A 7 2.40 8.06 -27.16
CA ILE A 7 1.44 7.35 -26.30
C ILE A 7 1.37 5.87 -26.72
N MET A 8 1.58 4.99 -25.76
CA MET A 8 1.62 3.53 -25.94
C MET A 8 0.22 2.91 -26.14
N CYS A 9 -0.47 3.27 -27.23
CA CYS A 9 -1.66 2.55 -27.71
C CYS A 9 -1.28 1.23 -28.40
N ASN A 10 -2.23 0.32 -28.64
CA ASN A 10 -1.93 -0.99 -29.23
C ASN A 10 -1.31 -0.90 -30.63
N VAL A 11 -1.62 0.13 -31.43
CA VAL A 11 -0.87 0.41 -32.68
C VAL A 11 0.62 0.63 -32.41
N GLN A 12 0.98 1.44 -31.42
CA GLN A 12 2.38 1.71 -31.06
C GLN A 12 3.03 0.50 -30.40
N ARG A 13 2.29 -0.28 -29.61
CA ARG A 13 2.77 -1.53 -29.01
C ARG A 13 3.07 -2.60 -30.07
N ALA A 14 2.17 -2.77 -31.04
CA ALA A 14 2.36 -3.71 -32.14
C ALA A 14 3.56 -3.32 -33.01
N ARG A 15 3.69 -2.03 -33.35
CA ARG A 15 4.87 -1.49 -34.06
C ARG A 15 6.19 -1.74 -33.33
N ARG A 16 6.16 -1.81 -31.99
CA ARG A 16 7.33 -2.03 -31.12
C ARG A 16 7.49 -3.48 -30.66
N GLY A 17 6.67 -4.41 -31.15
CA GLY A 17 6.74 -5.83 -30.82
C GLY A 17 6.23 -6.22 -29.43
N PHE A 18 5.52 -5.33 -28.72
CA PHE A 18 4.97 -5.61 -27.38
C PHE A 18 3.61 -6.32 -27.38
N THR A 19 2.93 -6.39 -28.53
CA THR A 19 1.66 -7.12 -28.68
C THR A 19 1.52 -7.65 -30.10
N SER A 20 0.74 -8.72 -30.28
CA SER A 20 0.49 -9.37 -31.57
C SER A 20 -0.58 -8.68 -32.43
N HIS A 21 -1.37 -7.75 -31.86
CA HIS A 21 -2.41 -7.02 -32.61
C HIS A 21 -2.55 -5.55 -32.20
N SER A 22 -2.94 -4.70 -33.15
CA SER A 22 -3.19 -3.27 -32.93
C SER A 22 -4.61 -2.94 -32.46
N ARG A 23 -5.49 -3.95 -32.32
CA ARG A 23 -6.91 -3.77 -32.01
C ARG A 23 -7.17 -3.33 -30.56
N CYS A 24 -8.22 -2.54 -30.37
CA CYS A 24 -8.77 -2.09 -29.11
C CYS A 24 -9.46 -3.25 -28.40
N GLY A 25 -9.10 -3.51 -27.15
CA GLY A 25 -9.63 -4.63 -26.36
C GLY A 25 -11.12 -4.53 -26.00
N PHE A 26 -11.78 -3.41 -26.30
CA PHE A 26 -13.19 -3.15 -25.97
C PHE A 26 -14.13 -3.16 -27.17
N TYR A 27 -13.68 -2.61 -28.30
CA TYR A 27 -14.52 -2.41 -29.48
C TYR A 27 -13.94 -3.03 -30.76
N GLY A 28 -12.75 -3.63 -30.70
CA GLY A 28 -12.16 -4.39 -31.81
C GLY A 28 -11.53 -3.56 -32.94
N ASP A 29 -11.84 -2.27 -33.02
CA ASP A 29 -11.21 -1.34 -33.98
C ASP A 29 -9.71 -1.16 -33.74
N GLU A 30 -8.98 -0.65 -34.74
CA GLU A 30 -7.57 -0.32 -34.56
C GLU A 30 -7.37 0.79 -33.53
N GLU A 31 -6.57 0.52 -32.49
CA GLU A 31 -6.36 1.42 -31.37
C GLU A 31 -5.24 2.42 -31.67
N SER A 32 -5.53 3.37 -32.53
CA SER A 32 -4.71 4.57 -32.75
C SER A 32 -4.79 5.52 -31.54
N VAL A 33 -3.92 6.54 -31.50
CA VAL A 33 -3.92 7.54 -30.42
C VAL A 33 -5.27 8.27 -30.34
N ILE A 34 -5.86 8.64 -31.48
CA ILE A 34 -7.19 9.30 -31.50
C ILE A 34 -8.30 8.37 -31.05
N HIS A 35 -8.24 7.10 -31.45
CA HIS A 35 -9.20 6.11 -31.01
C HIS A 35 -9.10 5.91 -29.49
N ALA A 36 -7.89 5.76 -28.96
CA ALA A 36 -7.67 5.56 -27.54
C ALA A 36 -8.19 6.72 -26.68
N LEU A 37 -7.99 7.96 -27.15
CA LEU A 37 -8.27 9.16 -26.36
C LEU A 37 -9.64 9.80 -26.63
N ARG A 38 -10.25 9.57 -27.80
CA ARG A 38 -11.49 10.26 -28.22
C ARG A 38 -12.54 9.30 -28.77
N ASP A 39 -12.19 8.46 -29.75
CA ASP A 39 -13.22 7.79 -30.57
C ASP A 39 -13.72 6.46 -30.01
N CYS A 40 -12.96 5.82 -29.12
CA CYS A 40 -13.39 4.63 -28.39
C CYS A 40 -14.65 4.95 -27.59
N GLY A 41 -15.65 4.04 -27.58
CA GLY A 41 -16.90 4.23 -26.84
C GLY A 41 -16.72 4.59 -25.36
N LEU A 42 -15.72 4.01 -24.69
CA LEU A 42 -15.37 4.38 -23.31
C LEU A 42 -14.83 5.82 -23.17
N ALA A 43 -14.04 6.29 -24.13
CA ALA A 43 -13.52 7.66 -24.13
C ALA A 43 -14.64 8.66 -24.45
N LYS A 44 -15.52 8.31 -25.41
CA LYS A 44 -16.71 9.12 -25.76
C LYS A 44 -17.59 9.42 -24.55
N GLN A 45 -17.88 8.41 -23.71
CA GLN A 45 -18.67 8.61 -22.49
C GLN A 45 -18.08 9.68 -21.57
N VAL A 46 -16.76 9.70 -21.39
CA VAL A 46 -16.09 10.74 -20.58
C VAL A 46 -16.28 12.12 -21.20
N TRP A 47 -16.13 12.23 -22.52
CA TRP A 47 -16.29 13.51 -23.21
C TRP A 47 -17.74 13.99 -23.25
N GLU A 48 -18.72 13.08 -23.38
CA GLU A 48 -20.15 13.39 -23.32
C GLU A 48 -20.59 13.90 -21.94
N HIS A 49 -19.87 13.55 -20.86
CA HIS A 49 -20.10 14.12 -19.53
C HIS A 49 -19.44 15.50 -19.33
N LEU A 50 -18.33 15.78 -20.02
CA LEU A 50 -17.55 17.00 -19.85
C LEU A 50 -17.91 18.10 -20.87
N LEU A 51 -18.46 17.71 -22.02
CA LEU A 51 -18.85 18.60 -23.10
C LEU A 51 -20.34 18.46 -23.36
N SER A 52 -20.98 19.57 -23.76
CA SER A 52 -22.29 19.47 -24.40
C SER A 52 -22.19 18.63 -25.67
N PHE A 53 -23.27 17.92 -26.01
CA PHE A 53 -23.35 17.10 -27.22
C PHE A 53 -22.88 17.86 -28.48
N ASN A 54 -23.33 19.11 -28.66
CA ASN A 54 -22.94 19.96 -29.79
C ASN A 54 -21.44 20.29 -29.80
N ALA A 55 -20.84 20.52 -28.63
CA ALA A 55 -19.41 20.81 -28.51
C ALA A 55 -18.54 19.58 -28.77
N PHE A 56 -19.03 18.37 -28.45
CA PHE A 56 -18.33 17.13 -28.77
C PHE A 56 -18.39 16.81 -30.26
N VAL A 57 -19.58 16.90 -30.86
CA VAL A 57 -19.79 16.61 -32.28
C VAL A 57 -18.97 17.54 -33.18
N SER A 58 -18.88 18.83 -32.86
CA SER A 58 -18.12 19.81 -33.64
C SER A 58 -16.62 19.52 -33.71
N GLN A 59 -16.10 18.68 -32.82
CA GLN A 59 -14.69 18.34 -32.71
C GLN A 59 -14.36 16.89 -33.14
N SER A 60 -15.38 16.12 -33.51
CA SER A 60 -15.28 14.68 -33.83
C SER A 60 -14.43 14.38 -35.07
N ASN A 61 -14.34 15.32 -36.01
CA ASN A 61 -13.58 15.16 -37.25
C ASN A 61 -12.16 15.76 -37.19
N LEU A 62 -11.77 16.37 -36.07
CA LEU A 62 -10.44 16.97 -35.96
C LEU A 62 -9.34 15.90 -35.94
N SER A 63 -8.17 16.23 -36.50
CA SER A 63 -6.96 15.44 -36.31
C SER A 63 -6.57 15.40 -34.82
N VAL A 64 -5.70 14.48 -34.40
CA VAL A 64 -5.18 14.44 -33.01
C VAL A 64 -4.57 15.79 -32.62
N ASP A 65 -3.76 16.35 -33.51
CA ASP A 65 -3.01 17.57 -33.22
C ASP A 65 -3.92 18.79 -33.15
N ASP A 66 -4.87 18.90 -34.09
CA ASP A 66 -5.82 20.02 -34.10
C ASP A 66 -6.80 19.92 -32.93
N TRP A 67 -7.23 18.72 -32.59
CA TRP A 67 -8.10 18.48 -31.44
C TRP A 67 -7.43 18.84 -30.12
N VAL A 68 -6.16 18.44 -29.94
CA VAL A 68 -5.37 18.77 -28.74
C VAL A 68 -5.13 20.27 -28.67
N ARG A 69 -4.69 20.91 -29.76
CA ARG A 69 -4.44 22.35 -29.79
C ARG A 69 -5.71 23.16 -29.53
N PHE A 70 -6.84 22.72 -30.09
CA PHE A 70 -8.13 23.39 -29.90
C PHE A 70 -8.53 23.45 -28.42
N ASN A 71 -8.35 22.34 -27.69
CA ASN A 71 -8.79 22.23 -26.29
C ASN A 71 -7.76 22.70 -25.26
N LEU A 72 -6.46 22.73 -25.62
CA LEU A 72 -5.43 23.30 -24.75
C LEU A 72 -5.43 24.84 -24.75
N ASN A 73 -6.19 25.47 -25.64
CA ASN A 73 -6.36 26.92 -25.65
C ASN A 73 -7.31 27.34 -24.50
N PRO A 74 -6.85 28.15 -23.52
CA PRO A 74 -7.68 28.57 -22.39
C PRO A 74 -8.76 29.55 -22.87
N ARG A 75 -9.98 29.05 -23.04
CA ARG A 75 -11.13 29.82 -23.54
C ARG A 75 -12.35 29.79 -22.63
N SER A 76 -12.40 28.84 -21.70
CA SER A 76 -13.57 28.58 -20.88
C SER A 76 -13.18 27.89 -19.57
N LYS A 77 -14.11 27.90 -18.62
CA LYS A 77 -14.02 27.16 -17.36
C LYS A 77 -15.07 26.05 -17.30
N PHE A 78 -14.74 24.98 -16.61
CA PHE A 78 -15.65 23.90 -16.24
C PHE A 78 -15.57 23.73 -14.72
N ASP A 79 -16.71 23.89 -14.04
CA ASP A 79 -16.82 23.77 -12.58
C ASP A 79 -15.75 24.56 -11.79
N GLY A 80 -15.49 25.79 -12.25
CA GLY A 80 -14.48 26.68 -11.63
C GLY A 80 -13.03 26.45 -12.06
N PHE A 81 -12.73 25.37 -12.79
CA PHE A 81 -11.39 25.05 -13.31
C PHE A 81 -11.22 25.47 -14.77
N GLU A 82 -10.01 25.87 -15.16
CA GLU A 82 -9.69 26.19 -16.57
C GLU A 82 -9.86 24.94 -17.46
N TRP A 83 -10.57 25.07 -18.59
CA TRP A 83 -10.92 23.94 -19.46
C TRP A 83 -9.69 23.20 -19.98
N ASN A 84 -8.62 23.91 -20.32
CA ASN A 84 -7.37 23.28 -20.78
C ASN A 84 -6.76 22.35 -19.72
N VAL A 85 -6.91 22.67 -18.42
CA VAL A 85 -6.48 21.81 -17.32
C VAL A 85 -7.39 20.60 -17.20
N VAL A 86 -8.70 20.80 -17.23
CA VAL A 86 -9.70 19.71 -17.18
C VAL A 86 -9.51 18.74 -18.36
N PHE A 87 -9.32 19.27 -19.57
CA PHE A 87 -9.06 18.51 -20.77
C PHE A 87 -7.78 17.69 -20.68
N ALA A 88 -6.65 18.32 -20.31
CA ALA A 88 -5.37 17.62 -20.17
C ALA A 88 -5.44 16.51 -19.10
N TRP A 89 -6.14 16.77 -18.00
CA TRP A 89 -6.30 15.81 -16.91
C TRP A 89 -7.21 14.63 -17.31
N SER A 90 -8.31 14.89 -18.00
CA SER A 90 -9.20 13.84 -18.54
C SER A 90 -8.49 12.97 -19.57
N GLN A 91 -7.67 13.55 -20.45
CA GLN A 91 -6.83 12.77 -21.39
C GLN A 91 -5.87 11.83 -20.65
N TRP A 92 -5.24 12.32 -19.59
CA TRP A 92 -4.35 11.51 -18.76
C TRP A 92 -5.09 10.35 -18.09
N TRP A 93 -6.27 10.60 -17.52
CA TRP A 93 -7.09 9.56 -16.90
C TRP A 93 -7.61 8.52 -17.89
N ILE A 94 -8.09 8.95 -19.06
CA ILE A 94 -8.54 8.04 -20.13
C ILE A 94 -7.40 7.09 -20.54
N TRP A 95 -6.20 7.62 -20.72
CA TRP A 95 -5.02 6.80 -21.04
C TRP A 95 -4.63 5.87 -19.87
N LYS A 96 -4.56 6.41 -18.64
CA LYS A 96 -4.16 5.63 -17.46
C LYS A 96 -5.10 4.47 -17.17
N TRP A 97 -6.42 4.67 -17.30
CA TRP A 97 -7.42 3.62 -17.16
C TRP A 97 -7.26 2.49 -18.18
N ARG A 98 -6.82 2.81 -19.40
CA ARG A 98 -6.57 1.84 -20.46
C ARG A 98 -5.34 0.98 -20.18
N ASP A 99 -4.29 1.56 -19.60
CA ASP A 99 -3.11 0.81 -19.17
C ASP A 99 -3.42 -0.16 -18.02
N VAL A 100 -4.24 0.26 -17.06
CA VAL A 100 -4.65 -0.58 -15.92
C VAL A 100 -5.54 -1.75 -16.39
N LYS A 101 -6.42 -1.56 -17.39
CA LYS A 101 -7.25 -2.65 -17.93
C LYS A 101 -6.51 -3.56 -18.92
N ALA A 102 -5.50 -3.08 -19.64
CA ALA A 102 -4.65 -3.96 -20.46
C ALA A 102 -3.94 -5.04 -19.61
N ALA A 103 -3.56 -4.70 -18.37
CA ALA A 103 -3.04 -5.68 -17.41
C ALA A 103 -4.11 -6.70 -16.94
N PHE A 104 -5.38 -6.29 -16.91
CA PHE A 104 -6.52 -7.12 -16.48
C PHE A 104 -7.00 -8.08 -17.58
N LEU A 105 -7.09 -7.63 -18.84
CA LEU A 105 -7.55 -8.45 -19.98
C LEU A 105 -6.61 -9.61 -20.33
N ILE A 106 -5.33 -9.54 -19.97
CA ILE A 106 -4.38 -10.66 -20.10
C ILE A 106 -4.71 -11.80 -19.10
N HIS A 107 -5.47 -11.51 -18.02
CA HIS A 107 -5.72 -12.45 -16.92
C HIS A 107 -7.17 -12.96 -16.80
N SER A 108 -8.11 -12.52 -17.63
CA SER A 108 -9.54 -12.81 -17.38
C SER A 108 -10.34 -13.25 -18.60
N LYS A 109 -10.28 -14.55 -18.96
CA LYS A 109 -11.38 -15.27 -19.62
C LYS A 109 -12.51 -15.58 -18.61
N VAL A 110 -12.98 -14.60 -17.84
CA VAL A 110 -14.16 -14.77 -16.97
C VAL A 110 -14.91 -13.44 -16.92
N ALA A 111 -16.18 -13.47 -17.32
CA ALA A 111 -17.10 -12.34 -17.25
C ALA A 111 -17.42 -11.99 -15.78
N ILE A 112 -17.62 -10.70 -15.48
CA ILE A 112 -18.13 -10.26 -14.17
C ILE A 112 -19.43 -9.47 -14.40
N PRO A 113 -20.56 -9.86 -13.76
CA PRO A 113 -21.79 -9.08 -13.73
C PRO A 113 -21.74 -7.95 -12.69
N SER A 114 -22.64 -6.98 -12.89
CA SER A 114 -22.95 -5.78 -12.07
C SER A 114 -22.60 -5.91 -10.57
N ALA A 115 -21.63 -5.10 -10.11
CA ALA A 115 -21.13 -5.17 -8.74
C ALA A 115 -22.00 -4.36 -7.77
N ALA A 116 -22.77 -5.08 -6.93
CA ALA A 116 -23.08 -4.60 -5.58
C ALA A 116 -21.76 -4.32 -4.85
N LYS A 117 -21.71 -3.24 -4.05
CA LYS A 117 -20.53 -2.96 -3.20
C LYS A 117 -20.45 -4.02 -2.11
N GLU A 118 -19.65 -5.03 -2.38
CA GLU A 118 -19.27 -6.06 -1.42
C GLU A 118 -18.29 -5.48 -0.41
N LEU A 119 -18.57 -5.67 0.88
CA LEU A 119 -17.66 -5.34 1.96
C LEU A 119 -16.52 -6.38 1.93
N ARG A 120 -15.39 -6.03 1.31
CA ARG A 120 -14.22 -6.89 1.26
C ARG A 120 -13.31 -6.57 2.43
N HIS A 121 -13.10 -7.55 3.30
CA HIS A 121 -11.98 -7.53 4.22
C HIS A 121 -10.69 -7.62 3.40
N VAL A 122 -9.95 -6.51 3.31
CA VAL A 122 -8.67 -6.43 2.63
C VAL A 122 -7.59 -6.30 3.70
N SER A 123 -6.84 -7.37 3.91
CA SER A 123 -5.69 -7.39 4.81
C SER A 123 -4.39 -7.29 4.02
N TRP A 124 -3.33 -6.76 4.67
CA TRP A 124 -1.99 -6.84 4.09
C TRP A 124 -1.56 -8.31 4.01
N ILE A 125 -1.17 -8.74 2.81
CA ILE A 125 -0.64 -10.09 2.57
C ILE A 125 0.88 -9.97 2.54
N PRO A 126 1.64 -10.79 3.28
CA PRO A 126 3.10 -10.79 3.18
C PRO A 126 3.58 -11.12 1.77
N PRO A 127 4.74 -10.61 1.32
CA PRO A 127 5.38 -11.11 0.10
C PRO A 127 5.82 -12.58 0.28
N GLY A 128 6.06 -13.30 -0.81
CA GLY A 128 6.64 -14.64 -0.75
C GLY A 128 8.07 -14.61 -0.17
N GLU A 129 8.55 -15.76 0.32
CA GLU A 129 9.91 -15.88 0.87
C GLU A 129 10.97 -15.39 -0.14
N GLY A 130 11.93 -14.60 0.33
CA GLY A 130 12.94 -13.93 -0.51
C GLY A 130 12.47 -12.67 -1.24
N TRP A 131 11.17 -12.35 -1.22
CA TRP A 131 10.62 -11.12 -1.78
C TRP A 131 10.36 -10.05 -0.71
N PHE A 132 10.52 -8.79 -1.12
CA PHE A 132 10.27 -7.63 -0.26
C PHE A 132 9.12 -6.80 -0.81
N LYS A 133 8.30 -6.24 0.08
CA LYS A 133 7.12 -5.43 -0.24
C LYS A 133 7.34 -4.00 0.24
N LEU A 134 7.52 -3.08 -0.71
CA LEU A 134 7.48 -1.64 -0.47
C LEU A 134 6.04 -1.17 -0.49
N ASN A 135 5.57 -0.61 0.62
CA ASN A 135 4.33 0.16 0.68
C ASN A 135 4.71 1.64 0.81
N ALA A 136 4.17 2.49 -0.05
CA ALA A 136 4.40 3.92 0.02
C ALA A 136 3.09 4.66 -0.21
N ASP A 137 2.94 5.80 0.46
CA ASP A 137 1.80 6.68 0.29
C ASP A 137 2.26 8.14 0.31
N GLY A 138 1.48 8.99 -0.35
CA GLY A 138 1.68 10.43 -0.40
C GLY A 138 0.43 11.14 0.07
N CYS A 139 0.56 12.07 1.00
CA CYS A 139 -0.52 12.96 1.38
C CYS A 139 -0.27 14.37 0.82
N CYS A 140 -1.35 15.05 0.46
CA CYS A 140 -1.33 16.45 0.08
C CYS A 140 -2.53 17.15 0.73
N LYS A 141 -2.26 18.16 1.58
CA LYS A 141 -3.32 19.00 2.14
C LYS A 141 -3.40 20.29 1.33
N GLN A 142 -4.40 20.34 0.44
CA GLN A 142 -4.64 21.46 -0.49
C GLN A 142 -4.75 22.82 0.22
N VAL A 143 -5.40 22.87 1.38
CA VAL A 143 -5.60 24.10 2.16
C VAL A 143 -4.29 24.69 2.68
N ARG A 144 -3.30 23.85 3.00
CA ARG A 144 -2.02 24.29 3.57
C ARG A 144 -0.86 24.27 2.58
N ARG A 145 -1.07 23.78 1.35
CA ARG A 145 -0.01 23.57 0.33
C ARG A 145 1.18 22.73 0.83
N ILE A 146 0.91 21.79 1.73
CA ILE A 146 1.93 20.87 2.26
C ILE A 146 1.67 19.49 1.66
N ALA A 147 2.73 18.90 1.12
CA ALA A 147 2.75 17.50 0.70
C ALA A 147 3.77 16.73 1.56
N GLY A 148 3.45 15.49 1.88
CA GLY A 148 4.31 14.58 2.62
C GLY A 148 4.24 13.18 1.99
N GLY A 149 5.33 12.44 2.07
CA GLY A 149 5.39 11.05 1.64
C GLY A 149 5.86 10.17 2.79
N GLY A 150 5.32 8.95 2.86
CA GLY A 150 5.74 7.92 3.81
C GLY A 150 5.85 6.57 3.10
N GLY A 151 6.77 5.72 3.56
CA GLY A 151 6.89 4.36 3.03
C GLY A 151 7.56 3.40 3.99
N ILE A 152 7.30 2.10 3.80
CA ILE A 152 7.84 1.00 4.59
C ILE A 152 8.20 -0.16 3.67
N ILE A 153 9.37 -0.77 3.89
CA ILE A 153 9.78 -2.02 3.23
C ILE A 153 9.67 -3.14 4.24
N ARG A 154 8.95 -4.21 3.88
CA ARG A 154 8.74 -5.40 4.71
C ARG A 154 9.14 -6.65 3.95
N ASP A 155 9.72 -7.61 4.66
CA ASP A 155 9.95 -8.96 4.14
C ASP A 155 8.68 -9.83 4.28
N SER A 156 8.78 -11.10 3.93
CA SER A 156 7.70 -12.09 3.99
C SER A 156 7.18 -12.36 5.40
N ILE A 157 7.90 -11.90 6.42
CA ILE A 157 7.60 -12.15 7.83
C ILE A 157 7.09 -10.88 8.53
N GLY A 158 7.23 -9.71 7.89
CA GLY A 158 6.84 -8.43 8.47
C GLY A 158 7.78 -7.94 9.58
N MET A 159 8.97 -8.52 9.69
CA MET A 159 9.84 -8.44 10.87
C MET A 159 10.38 -7.03 11.18
N GLY A 160 10.37 -6.14 10.17
CA GLY A 160 10.68 -4.72 10.36
C GLY A 160 9.67 -4.01 11.28
N ALA A 161 8.40 -4.40 11.28
CA ALA A 161 7.40 -3.80 12.17
C ALA A 161 7.64 -4.20 13.63
N GLU A 162 7.98 -5.47 13.86
CA GLU A 162 8.26 -6.00 15.20
C GLU A 162 9.53 -5.40 15.80
N LEU A 163 10.64 -5.38 15.05
CA LEU A 163 11.88 -4.72 15.49
C LEU A 163 11.69 -3.23 15.74
N TRP A 164 10.85 -2.55 14.95
CA TRP A 164 10.50 -1.15 15.19
C TRP A 164 9.71 -0.98 16.49
N ALA A 165 8.72 -1.84 16.74
CA ALA A 165 7.94 -1.83 17.98
C ALA A 165 8.84 -2.04 19.20
N VAL A 166 9.77 -3.00 19.14
CA VAL A 166 10.78 -3.21 20.19
C VAL A 166 11.64 -1.97 20.39
N LEU A 167 12.19 -1.38 19.31
CA LEU A 167 13.03 -0.19 19.41
C LEU A 167 12.30 0.96 20.12
N GLN A 168 11.05 1.24 19.72
CA GLN A 168 10.26 2.30 20.35
C GLN A 168 9.89 1.97 21.80
N GLY A 169 9.57 0.70 22.11
CA GLY A 169 9.33 0.25 23.49
C GLY A 169 10.55 0.43 24.39
N LEU A 170 11.75 0.12 23.89
CA LEU A 170 13.01 0.33 24.62
C LEU A 170 13.29 1.82 24.88
N ILE A 171 13.10 2.68 23.86
CA ILE A 171 13.24 4.14 24.01
C ILE A 171 12.27 4.68 25.05
N LEU A 172 11.00 4.28 24.97
CA LEU A 172 9.96 4.72 25.88
C LEU A 172 10.26 4.30 27.31
N ALA A 173 10.62 3.03 27.52
CA ALA A 173 10.94 2.50 28.84
C ALA A 173 12.13 3.23 29.48
N TRP A 174 13.20 3.46 28.71
CA TRP A 174 14.35 4.22 29.18
C TRP A 174 13.99 5.66 29.55
N ASN A 175 13.24 6.36 28.71
CA ASN A 175 12.84 7.74 28.95
C ASN A 175 11.92 7.89 30.17
N ASN A 176 11.16 6.85 30.51
CA ASN A 176 10.34 6.79 31.71
C ASN A 176 11.11 6.31 32.96
N GLY A 177 12.41 6.04 32.87
CA GLY A 177 13.25 5.61 34.00
C GLY A 177 13.02 4.16 34.45
N PHE A 178 12.49 3.30 33.58
CA PHE A 178 12.33 1.88 33.88
C PHE A 178 13.66 1.13 33.69
N HIS A 179 14.47 1.04 34.76
CA HIS A 179 15.80 0.40 34.72
C HIS A 179 15.80 -1.12 34.94
N LYS A 180 14.63 -1.75 35.07
CA LYS A 180 14.49 -3.21 35.12
C LYS A 180 13.44 -3.62 34.10
N LEU A 181 13.83 -4.34 33.05
CA LEU A 181 12.98 -4.62 31.91
C LEU A 181 13.04 -6.09 31.48
N LEU A 182 11.88 -6.71 31.38
CA LEU A 182 11.72 -7.98 30.66
C LEU A 182 11.14 -7.62 29.29
N VAL A 183 11.89 -7.92 28.23
CA VAL A 183 11.48 -7.69 26.84
C VAL A 183 11.03 -9.02 26.28
N GLU A 184 9.73 -9.16 26.05
CA GLU A 184 9.14 -10.36 25.48
C GLU A 184 8.68 -10.09 24.05
N VAL A 185 9.04 -10.97 23.13
CA VAL A 185 8.66 -10.90 21.71
C VAL A 185 8.14 -12.26 21.25
N ASP A 186 7.22 -12.29 20.30
CA ASP A 186 6.63 -13.54 19.79
C ASP A 186 7.35 -14.10 18.56
N SER A 187 8.34 -13.39 18.01
CA SER A 187 9.30 -13.93 17.06
C SER A 187 10.56 -14.47 17.72
N ALA A 188 10.73 -15.80 17.62
CA ALA A 188 11.94 -16.48 18.11
C ALA A 188 13.23 -15.94 17.44
N ILE A 189 13.15 -15.55 16.17
CA ILE A 189 14.29 -14.99 15.43
C ILE A 189 14.69 -13.62 15.99
N VAL A 190 13.71 -12.76 16.28
CA VAL A 190 13.97 -11.44 16.90
C VAL A 190 14.55 -11.62 18.30
N ALA A 191 13.98 -12.53 19.10
CA ALA A 191 14.51 -12.85 20.43
C ALA A 191 15.97 -13.30 20.38
N ASP A 192 16.32 -14.18 19.44
CA ASP A 192 17.69 -14.67 19.25
C ASP A 192 18.66 -13.58 18.82
N TRP A 193 18.25 -12.68 17.91
CA TRP A 193 19.07 -11.55 17.48
C TRP A 193 19.34 -10.57 18.62
N LEU A 194 18.31 -10.21 19.39
CA LEU A 194 18.43 -9.28 20.49
C LEU A 194 19.15 -9.88 21.70
N SER A 195 19.10 -11.21 21.86
CA SER A 195 19.88 -11.94 22.85
C SER A 195 21.34 -12.17 22.42
N SER A 196 21.75 -11.68 21.25
CA SER A 196 23.07 -11.94 20.65
C SER A 196 23.42 -13.43 20.49
N LYS A 197 22.43 -14.32 20.51
CA LYS A 197 22.60 -15.77 20.26
C LYS A 197 22.94 -16.03 18.79
N ASN A 198 22.33 -15.25 17.91
CA ASN A 198 22.56 -15.27 16.47
C ASN A 198 22.78 -13.84 15.94
N LYS A 199 23.64 -13.69 14.93
CA LYS A 199 23.83 -12.39 14.27
C LYS A 199 22.79 -12.19 13.16
N CYS A 200 22.22 -10.99 13.10
CA CYS A 200 21.41 -10.56 11.96
C CYS A 200 22.33 -10.03 10.85
N ASN A 201 22.63 -10.85 9.84
CA ASN A 201 23.52 -10.49 8.72
C ASN A 201 22.73 -10.04 7.47
N GLY A 202 21.81 -9.09 7.62
CA GLY A 202 20.92 -8.67 6.54
C GLY A 202 20.34 -7.28 6.70
N ILE A 203 19.23 -7.00 6.01
CA ILE A 203 18.59 -5.68 5.93
C ILE A 203 18.11 -5.14 7.30
N HIS A 204 17.83 -6.03 8.25
CA HIS A 204 17.40 -5.68 9.60
C HIS A 204 18.57 -5.40 10.56
N SER A 205 19.81 -5.59 10.12
CA SER A 205 21.02 -5.41 10.95
C SER A 205 21.05 -4.04 11.62
N ASN A 206 20.75 -2.96 10.89
CA ASN A 206 20.72 -1.61 11.45
C ASN A 206 19.68 -1.44 12.57
N MET A 207 18.50 -2.06 12.43
CA MET A 207 17.45 -1.98 13.46
C MET A 207 17.80 -2.84 14.67
N VAL A 208 18.34 -4.04 14.45
CA VAL A 208 18.85 -4.89 15.53
C VAL A 208 19.96 -4.18 16.29
N LEU A 209 20.93 -3.57 15.59
CA LEU A 209 22.00 -2.78 16.20
C LEU A 209 21.45 -1.60 17.01
N ALA A 210 20.44 -0.88 16.50
CA ALA A 210 19.80 0.20 17.24
C ALA A 210 19.15 -0.29 18.54
N CYS A 211 18.44 -1.43 18.52
CA CYS A 211 17.89 -2.04 19.73
C CYS A 211 19.00 -2.45 20.70
N LEU A 212 20.05 -3.12 20.21
CA LEU A 212 21.20 -3.54 21.02
C LEU A 212 21.93 -2.35 21.66
N ASP A 213 22.06 -1.23 20.96
CA ASP A 213 22.71 -0.02 21.50
C ASP A 213 21.92 0.61 22.64
N ILE A 214 20.58 0.54 22.62
CA ILE A 214 19.75 0.95 23.77
C ILE A 214 19.86 -0.08 24.91
N LEU A 215 19.87 -1.37 24.58
CA LEU A 215 20.01 -2.44 25.57
C LEU A 215 21.34 -2.38 26.34
N LYS A 216 22.41 -1.82 25.76
CA LYS A 216 23.71 -1.59 26.42
C LYS A 216 23.73 -0.49 27.48
N ARG A 217 22.65 0.28 27.63
CA ARG A 217 22.58 1.35 28.64
C ARG A 217 22.55 0.77 30.07
N ASP A 218 22.64 1.64 31.06
CA ASP A 218 22.66 1.26 32.47
C ASP A 218 21.25 0.88 32.99
N TRP A 219 20.84 -0.34 32.67
CA TRP A 219 19.62 -1.00 33.15
C TRP A 219 19.80 -2.52 33.17
N SER A 220 18.97 -3.20 33.95
CA SER A 220 18.86 -4.66 33.98
C SER A 220 17.78 -5.10 33.01
N ALA A 221 18.15 -5.37 31.76
CA ALA A 221 17.24 -5.85 30.72
C ALA A 221 17.48 -7.33 30.36
N SER A 222 16.42 -8.11 30.16
CA SER A 222 16.51 -9.47 29.61
C SER A 222 15.51 -9.68 28.48
N ILE A 223 15.89 -10.47 27.47
CA ILE A 223 15.07 -10.76 26.30
C ILE A 223 14.54 -12.19 26.39
N GLY A 224 13.23 -12.36 26.16
CA GLY A 224 12.53 -13.64 26.13
C GLY A 224 11.71 -13.80 24.86
N HIS A 225 11.62 -15.04 24.37
CA HIS A 225 10.60 -15.41 23.39
C HIS A 225 9.36 -15.89 24.14
N ILE A 226 8.19 -15.38 23.75
CA ILE A 226 6.89 -15.86 24.23
C ILE A 226 6.06 -16.39 23.08
N TYR A 227 5.08 -17.21 23.41
CA TYR A 227 4.10 -17.65 22.44
C TYR A 227 3.11 -16.53 22.11
N ARG A 228 2.65 -16.49 20.86
CA ARG A 228 1.73 -15.46 20.36
C ARG A 228 0.43 -15.36 21.19
N GLU A 229 -0.05 -16.46 21.75
CA GLU A 229 -1.23 -16.44 22.62
C GLU A 229 -1.00 -15.71 23.95
N ALA A 230 0.25 -15.60 24.41
CA ALA A 230 0.62 -14.79 25.56
C ALA A 230 0.93 -13.32 25.17
N ASN A 231 0.96 -12.99 23.87
CA ASN A 231 1.30 -11.66 23.36
C ASN A 231 0.07 -10.89 22.82
N GLN A 232 -1.13 -11.25 23.28
CA GLN A 232 -2.39 -10.78 22.68
C GLN A 232 -2.64 -9.29 22.87
N VAL A 233 -2.26 -8.70 24.02
CA VAL A 233 -2.41 -7.26 24.25
C VAL A 233 -1.56 -6.48 23.24
N ALA A 234 -0.31 -6.89 23.01
CA ALA A 234 0.58 -6.24 22.06
C ALA A 234 0.07 -6.41 20.61
N ASP A 235 -0.38 -7.60 20.22
CA ASP A 235 -0.97 -7.87 18.90
C ASP A 235 -2.24 -7.01 18.67
N CYS A 236 -3.09 -6.89 19.68
CA CYS A 236 -4.29 -6.06 19.61
C CYS A 236 -3.96 -4.56 19.52
N LEU A 237 -2.98 -4.07 20.29
CA LEU A 237 -2.49 -2.68 20.18
C LEU A 237 -1.87 -2.39 18.80
N ALA A 238 -1.11 -3.33 18.24
CA ALA A 238 -0.55 -3.19 16.89
C ALA A 238 -1.64 -3.08 15.82
N ASN A 239 -2.73 -3.85 15.95
CA ASN A 239 -3.89 -3.76 15.07
C ASN A 239 -4.66 -2.45 15.28
N LEU A 240 -4.86 -2.02 16.54
CA LEU A 240 -5.53 -0.76 16.87
C LEU A 240 -4.79 0.44 16.27
N ALA A 241 -3.45 0.43 16.27
CA ALA A 241 -2.62 1.49 15.70
C ALA A 241 -2.89 1.73 14.19
N LEU A 242 -3.43 0.76 13.45
CA LEU A 242 -3.83 0.94 12.05
C LEU A 242 -5.00 1.92 11.87
N SER A 243 -5.76 2.20 12.94
CA SER A 243 -6.84 3.19 12.93
C SER A 243 -6.36 4.61 13.24
N TYR A 244 -5.10 4.77 13.66
CA TYR A 244 -4.52 6.05 14.03
C TYR A 244 -3.76 6.69 12.86
N PRO A 245 -3.59 8.02 12.86
CA PRO A 245 -2.66 8.67 11.94
C PRO A 245 -1.25 8.10 12.07
N VAL A 246 -0.47 8.15 11.00
CA VAL A 246 0.94 7.72 11.04
C VAL A 246 1.70 8.50 12.11
N GLY A 247 2.33 7.79 13.04
CA GLY A 247 3.09 8.37 14.15
C GLY A 247 3.19 7.43 15.35
N ILE A 248 3.92 7.88 16.37
CA ILE A 248 3.95 7.24 17.70
C ILE A 248 2.84 7.89 18.53
N HIS A 249 2.00 7.05 19.14
CA HIS A 249 0.91 7.50 20.01
C HIS A 249 1.10 6.88 21.39
N GLU A 250 1.41 7.73 22.37
CA GLU A 250 1.44 7.33 23.77
C GLU A 250 0.02 7.39 24.33
N LEU A 251 -0.49 6.26 24.81
CA LEU A 251 -1.85 6.14 25.33
C LEU A 251 -1.79 6.17 26.86
N PRO A 252 -2.19 7.29 27.51
CA PRO A 252 -2.08 7.44 28.96
C PRO A 252 -3.08 6.55 29.73
N MET A 253 -4.05 5.98 29.02
CA MET A 253 -5.04 5.04 29.55
C MET A 253 -5.14 3.84 28.62
N VAL A 254 -5.45 2.68 29.20
CA VAL A 254 -5.72 1.45 28.45
C VAL A 254 -6.95 1.66 27.54
N PRO A 255 -6.82 1.51 26.21
CA PRO A 255 -7.96 1.62 25.29
C PRO A 255 -9.06 0.60 25.58
N TYR A 256 -10.30 0.94 25.22
CA TYR A 256 -11.45 0.08 25.47
C TYR A 256 -11.29 -1.29 24.78
N GLU A 257 -10.73 -1.28 23.57
CA GLU A 257 -10.52 -2.44 22.70
C GLU A 257 -9.60 -3.51 23.33
N VAL A 258 -8.65 -3.11 24.17
CA VAL A 258 -7.68 -4.02 24.81
C VAL A 258 -7.96 -4.28 26.28
N LYS A 259 -8.93 -3.58 26.87
CA LYS A 259 -9.19 -3.61 28.32
C LYS A 259 -9.50 -5.02 28.84
N THR A 260 -10.23 -5.82 28.07
CA THR A 260 -10.55 -7.21 28.45
C THR A 260 -9.28 -8.06 28.50
N LEU A 261 -8.45 -8.01 27.46
CA LEU A 261 -7.19 -8.76 27.37
C LEU A 261 -6.23 -8.39 28.52
N VAL A 262 -6.12 -7.09 28.82
CA VAL A 262 -5.29 -6.63 29.95
C VAL A 262 -5.81 -7.18 31.29
N ASN A 263 -7.13 -7.20 31.49
CA ASN A 263 -7.72 -7.76 32.71
C ASN A 263 -7.48 -9.28 32.80
N GLU A 264 -7.58 -10.00 31.67
CA GLU A 264 -7.30 -11.43 31.57
C GLU A 264 -5.85 -11.75 31.92
N ASP A 265 -4.90 -10.95 31.42
CA ASP A 265 -3.48 -11.06 31.80
C ASP A 265 -3.27 -10.78 33.30
N CYS A 266 -3.92 -9.75 33.86
CA CYS A 266 -3.83 -9.42 35.29
C CYS A 266 -4.32 -10.54 36.22
N ILE A 267 -5.30 -11.34 35.79
CA ILE A 267 -5.82 -12.48 36.56
C ILE A 267 -5.15 -13.81 36.17
N GLY A 268 -4.20 -13.80 35.24
CA GLY A 268 -3.41 -14.96 34.84
C GLY A 268 -4.18 -15.98 33.98
N VAL A 269 -5.08 -15.52 33.10
CA VAL A 269 -5.76 -16.41 32.15
C VAL A 269 -4.73 -17.07 31.24
N GLY A 270 -4.73 -18.41 31.21
CA GLY A 270 -3.90 -19.20 30.31
C GLY A 270 -4.62 -19.50 29.00
N TRP A 271 -3.87 -19.49 27.90
CA TRP A 271 -4.40 -19.79 26.56
C TRP A 271 -3.97 -21.19 26.11
N PRO A 272 -4.89 -22.02 25.60
CA PRO A 272 -4.56 -23.36 25.15
C PRO A 272 -3.70 -23.31 23.88
N ARG A 273 -2.59 -24.06 23.89
CA ARG A 273 -1.73 -24.27 22.72
C ARG A 273 -1.59 -25.77 22.46
N VAL A 274 -1.92 -26.19 21.25
CA VAL A 274 -1.68 -27.58 20.81
C VAL A 274 -0.24 -27.67 20.32
N THR A 275 0.64 -28.26 21.12
CA THR A 275 2.02 -28.58 20.73
C THR A 275 2.13 -30.03 20.27
N ALA A 276 2.95 -30.31 19.26
CA ALA A 276 3.30 -31.69 18.93
C ALA A 276 3.97 -32.34 20.15
N ALA A 277 3.44 -33.47 20.61
CA ALA A 277 4.09 -34.26 21.64
C ALA A 277 5.39 -34.81 21.06
N VAL A 278 6.53 -34.34 21.57
CA VAL A 278 7.81 -35.03 21.36
C VAL A 278 7.70 -36.32 22.16
N LEU A 279 7.42 -37.43 21.48
CA LEU A 279 7.65 -38.76 22.05
C LEU A 279 9.16 -38.87 22.31
N LEU A 280 9.58 -38.62 23.54
CA LEU A 280 10.90 -39.04 23.98
C LEU A 280 10.93 -40.58 23.84
N PRO A 281 11.91 -41.15 23.12
CA PRO A 281 12.09 -42.60 23.16
C PRO A 281 12.43 -42.95 24.61
N PHE A 282 11.57 -43.75 25.23
CA PHE A 282 11.89 -44.42 26.49
C PHE A 282 13.19 -45.21 26.26
N LEU A 283 14.21 -44.92 27.08
CA LEU A 283 15.46 -45.67 27.18
C LEU A 283 15.18 -47.11 27.64
#